data_AF-A0A0M3T2H4-F1
#
_entry.id   AF-A0A0M3T2H4-F1
#
_cell.length_a   1.000
_cell.length_b   1.000
_cell.length_c   1.000
_cell.angle_alpha   90.00
_cell.angle_beta   90.00
_cell.angle_gamma   90.00
#
_symmetry.space_group_name_H-M   'P 1'
#
loop_
_entity.id
_entity.type
_entity.pdbx_description
1 polymer ?
#
loop_
_entity_poly.entity_id
_entity_poly.type
_entity_poly.pdbx_seq_one_letter_code
_entity_poly.pdbx_strand_id
1 'polypeptide(L)' 'MNTFMETTECTVNNSATVQTMSSYEIAELCSKEHKDVMRDIRQIFSELKFEPANFSGQDIE' A
#
# COMPACT_ATOMS: atom_id res chain seq x y z
N MET A 1 22.78 -2.26 10.91
CA MET A 1 21.63 -1.38 11.20
C MET A 1 20.41 -2.27 11.11
N ASN A 2 19.81 -2.54 12.26
CA ASN A 2 18.84 -3.62 12.41
C ASN A 2 17.44 -3.02 12.28
N THR A 3 16.64 -3.51 11.33
CA THR A 3 15.20 -3.26 11.33
C THR A 3 14.51 -4.58 11.59
N PHE A 4 14.02 -4.73 12.83
CA PHE A 4 13.09 -5.81 13.19
C PHE A 4 11.71 -5.39 12.70
N MET A 5 11.23 -6.01 11.62
CA MET A 5 9.82 -5.92 11.21
C MET A 5 9.07 -7.09 11.83
N GLU A 6 8.22 -6.81 12.80
CA GLU A 6 7.24 -7.77 13.30
C GLU A 6 6.03 -7.76 12.35
N THR A 7 6.00 -8.70 11.42
CA THR A 7 4.84 -8.93 10.56
C THR A 7 3.80 -9.74 11.31
N THR A 8 2.74 -9.11 11.81
CA THR A 8 1.56 -9.83 12.28
C THR A 8 0.79 -10.37 11.07
N GLU A 9 0.62 -11.69 11.00
CA GLU A 9 -0.11 -12.38 9.95
C GLU A 9 -1.58 -11.93 9.89
N CYS A 10 -2.01 -11.35 8.77
CA CYS A 10 -3.43 -11.20 8.48
C CYS A 10 -3.91 -12.46 7.76
N THR A 11 -4.49 -13.42 8.50
CA THR A 11 -5.13 -14.60 7.88
C THR A 11 -6.35 -14.15 7.06
N VAL A 12 -6.21 -14.07 5.74
CA VAL A 12 -7.33 -13.82 4.82
C VAL A 12 -7.87 -15.17 4.33
N ASN A 13 -8.86 -15.69 5.04
CA ASN A 13 -9.48 -16.97 4.70
C ASN A 13 -10.66 -16.76 3.72
N ASN A 14 -10.39 -16.57 2.42
CA ASN A 14 -11.38 -16.78 1.35
C ASN A 14 -10.72 -16.95 -0.04
N SER A 15 -10.35 -18.20 -0.38
CA SER A 15 -10.06 -18.82 -1.71
C SER A 15 -9.77 -17.98 -2.98
N ALA A 16 -9.13 -16.82 -2.83
CA ALA A 16 -8.37 -16.12 -3.86
C ALA A 16 -7.24 -15.46 -3.08
N THR A 17 -6.00 -15.91 -3.27
CA THR A 17 -4.85 -15.36 -2.58
C THR A 17 -4.78 -13.86 -2.88
N VAL A 18 -5.23 -13.03 -1.93
CA VAL A 18 -5.12 -11.58 -2.05
C VAL A 18 -3.64 -11.26 -2.00
N GLN A 19 -3.04 -11.06 -3.18
CA GLN A 19 -1.64 -10.71 -3.29
C GLN A 19 -1.47 -9.28 -2.77
N THR A 20 -0.74 -9.14 -1.67
CA THR A 20 -0.28 -7.84 -1.17
C THR A 20 1.09 -7.55 -1.77
N MET A 21 1.33 -6.28 -2.10
CA MET A 21 2.62 -5.75 -2.55
C MET A 21 2.76 -4.32 -2.02
N SER A 22 3.99 -3.88 -1.77
CA SER A 22 4.27 -2.49 -1.44
C SER A 22 4.07 -1.57 -2.66
N SER A 23 3.86 -0.27 -2.41
CA SER A 23 3.74 0.72 -3.50
C SER A 23 5.04 0.89 -4.31
N TYR A 24 6.20 0.54 -3.73
CA TYR A 24 7.47 0.49 -4.45
C TYR A 24 7.54 -0.70 -5.40
N GLU A 25 7.17 -1.90 -4.95
CA GLU A 25 7.12 -3.10 -5.81
C GLU A 25 6.11 -2.92 -6.95
N ILE A 26 4.98 -2.23 -6.70
CA ILE A 26 4.02 -1.88 -7.75
C ILE A 26 4.66 -0.92 -8.78
N ALA A 27 5.45 0.06 -8.34
CA ALA A 27 6.13 0.99 -9.23
C ALA A 27 7.14 0.28 -10.14
N GLU A 28 7.93 -0.63 -9.56
CA GLU A 28 8.87 -1.47 -10.31
C GLU A 28 8.13 -2.39 -11.30
N LEU A 29 7.10 -3.11 -10.84
CA LEU A 29 6.30 -4.01 -11.67
C LEU A 29 5.64 -3.29 -12.86
N CYS A 30 5.12 -2.08 -12.62
CA CYS A 30 4.43 -1.30 -13.64
C CYS A 30 5.37 -0.38 -14.45
N SER A 31 6.67 -0.34 -14.15
CA SER A 31 7.63 0.60 -14.75
C SER A 31 7.14 2.07 -14.67
N LYS A 32 6.55 2.43 -13.52
CA LYS A 32 6.06 3.79 -13.22
C LYS A 32 6.96 4.47 -12.18
N GLU A 33 6.99 5.79 -12.16
CA GLU A 33 7.57 6.50 -11.02
C GLU A 33 6.68 6.26 -9.77
N HIS A 34 7.31 6.09 -8.59
CA HIS A 34 6.58 5.84 -7.34
C HIS A 34 5.52 6.92 -7.02
N LYS A 35 5.80 8.18 -7.37
CA LYS A 35 4.87 9.31 -7.22
C LYS A 35 3.57 9.10 -8.03
N ASP A 36 3.66 8.49 -9.21
CA ASP A 36 2.50 8.25 -10.07
C ASP A 36 1.66 7.10 -9.52
N VAL A 37 2.30 6.07 -8.97
CA VAL A 37 1.61 5.00 -8.24
C VAL A 37 0.87 5.56 -7.02
N MET A 38 1.51 6.43 -6.24
CA MET A 38 0.86 7.09 -5.09
C MET A 38 -0.31 7.98 -5.51
N ARG A 39 -0.22 8.67 -6.65
CA ARG A 39 -1.33 9.45 -7.22
C ARG A 39 -2.49 8.53 -7.60
N ASP A 40 -2.20 7.45 -8.33
CA ASP A 40 -3.20 6.50 -8.81
C ASP A 40 -3.91 5.81 -7.62
N ILE A 41 -3.19 5.45 -6.55
CA ILE A 41 -3.77 4.91 -5.30
C ILE A 41 -4.72 5.92 -4.64
N ARG A 42 -4.32 7.20 -4.54
CA ARG A 42 -5.19 8.26 -3.99
C ARG A 42 -6.45 8.46 -4.84
N GLN A 43 -6.33 8.37 -6.16
CA GLN A 43 -7.47 8.45 -7.06
C GLN A 43 -8.43 7.29 -6.84
N ILE A 44 -7.93 6.06 -6.72
CA ILE A 44 -8.76 4.88 -6.41
C ILE A 44 -9.52 5.07 -5.09
N PHE A 45 -8.85 5.55 -4.04
CA PHE A 45 -9.53 5.85 -2.78
C PHE A 45 -10.62 6.91 -2.94
N SER A 46 -10.34 7.99 -3.68
CA SER A 46 -11.33 9.02 -3.97
C SER A 46 -12.55 8.48 -4.73
N GLU A 47 -12.33 7.64 -5.75
CA GLU A 47 -13.40 7.03 -6.54
C GLU A 47 -14.26 6.07 -5.71
N LEU A 48 -13.63 5.34 -4.79
CA LEU A 48 -14.29 4.46 -3.83
C LEU A 48 -14.92 5.21 -2.65
N LYS A 49 -14.84 6.56 -2.63
CA LYS A 49 -15.29 7.42 -1.51
C LYS A 49 -14.67 7.00 -0.17
N PHE A 50 -13.44 6.47 -0.22
CA PHE A 50 -12.66 6.10 0.94
C PHE A 50 -11.75 7.28 1.31
N GLU A 51 -11.81 7.74 2.56
CA GLU A 51 -10.97 8.87 2.95
C GLU A 51 -9.50 8.44 3.08
N PRO A 52 -8.56 9.09 2.37
CA PRO A 52 -7.14 8.74 2.39
C PRO A 52 -6.46 9.13 3.72
N ALA A 53 -7.17 9.78 4.65
CA ALA A 53 -6.69 10.18 5.97
C ALA A 53 -6.17 9.00 6.81
N ASN A 54 -6.53 7.77 6.47
CA ASN A 54 -6.04 6.55 7.11
C ASN A 54 -4.77 5.97 6.46
N PHE A 55 -4.26 6.54 5.37
CA PHE A 55 -3.13 6.00 4.59
C PHE A 55 -1.88 6.89 4.61
N SER A 56 -2.02 8.18 4.91
CA SER A 56 -0.87 9.00 5.29
C SER A 56 -0.45 8.58 6.69
N GLY A 57 0.56 7.70 6.77
CA GLY A 57 1.29 7.48 8.01
C GLY A 57 1.61 8.83 8.61
N GLN A 58 1.28 9.01 9.89
CA GLN A 58 1.80 10.13 10.63
C GLN A 58 3.31 9.93 10.63
N ASP A 59 4.04 10.82 9.97
CA ASP A 59 5.46 10.97 10.20
C ASP A 59 5.59 11.40 11.68
N ILE A 60 5.79 10.40 12.54
CA ILE A 60 6.08 10.59 13.96
C ILE A 60 7.47 11.21 14.00
N GLU A 61 7.51 12.49 14.38
CA GLU A 61 8.73 13.27 14.67
C GLU A 61 9.55 12.63 15.81
#